data_AF-A0A1I5EP91-F1
#
_entry.id   AF-A0A1I5EP91-F1
#
_cell.length_a   1.000
_cell.length_b   1.000
_cell.length_c   1.000
_cell.angle_alpha   90.00
_cell.angle_beta   90.00
_cell.angle_gamma   90.00
#
_symmetry.space_group_name_H-M   'P 1'
#
loop_
_entity.id
_entity.type
_entity.pdbx_description
1 polymer ?
#
loop_
_entity_poly.entity_id
_entity_poly.type
_entity_poly.pdbx_seq_one_letter_code
_entity_poly.pdbx_strand_id
1 'polypeptide(L)'
;MELGNIITTIVGGFMFPFLIAMMWGKLVEAFGPIGGWMAAAFIVGTMWALNHGLGMVYQSGTAWIDMAWAAATGLFFADVFAGKKINATTILAGILGGIIGGFVLSSFL
;
A
#
# COMPACT_ATOMS: atom_id res chain seq x y z
N MET A 1 -19.39 -0.92 -13.54
CA MET A 1 -17.98 -0.50 -13.62
C MET A 1 -17.65 -0.25 -15.07
N GLU A 2 -17.22 0.95 -15.41
CA GLU A 2 -16.88 1.34 -16.79
C GLU A 2 -15.45 0.93 -17.15
N LEU A 3 -15.12 0.87 -18.44
CA LEU A 3 -13.76 0.55 -18.90
C LEU A 3 -12.71 1.51 -18.31
N GLY A 4 -13.04 2.79 -18.20
CA GLY A 4 -12.17 3.79 -17.57
C GLY A 4 -11.80 3.41 -16.14
N ASN A 5 -12.78 3.02 -15.34
CA ASN A 5 -12.59 2.61 -13.94
C ASN A 5 -11.70 1.37 -13.81
N ILE A 6 -11.79 0.44 -14.75
CA ILE A 6 -10.92 -0.75 -14.78
C ILE A 6 -9.47 -0.32 -15.01
N ILE A 7 -9.24 0.54 -16.02
CA ILE A 7 -7.89 1.01 -16.38
C ILE A 7 -7.28 1.79 -15.22
N THR A 8 -8.01 2.77 -14.66
CA THR A 8 -7.49 3.59 -13.56
C THR A 8 -7.23 2.76 -12.31
N THR A 9 -8.07 1.76 -12.02
CA THR A 9 -7.87 0.84 -10.89
C THR A 9 -6.60 0.01 -11.06
N ILE A 10 -6.35 -0.52 -12.26
CA ILE A 10 -5.12 -1.26 -12.55
C ILE A 10 -3.89 -0.35 -12.37
N VAL A 11 -3.94 0.87 -12.89
CA VAL A 11 -2.81 1.83 -12.78
C VAL A 11 -2.58 2.24 -11.32
N GLY A 12 -3.63 2.65 -10.60
CA GLY A 12 -3.53 3.06 -9.19
C GLY A 12 -3.08 1.92 -8.28
N GLY A 13 -3.60 0.71 -8.53
CA GLY A 13 -3.20 -0.51 -7.84
C GLY A 13 -1.76 -0.93 -8.15
N PHE A 14 -1.24 -0.71 -9.36
CA PHE A 14 0.17 -0.97 -9.68
C PHE A 14 1.11 0.08 -9.09
N MET A 15 0.76 1.36 -9.20
CA MET A 15 1.63 2.47 -8.79
C MET A 15 2.05 2.37 -7.33
N PHE A 16 1.13 2.01 -6.44
CA PHE A 16 1.43 1.98 -5.01
C PHE A 16 2.50 0.95 -4.61
N PRO A 17 2.34 -0.38 -4.84
CA PRO A 17 3.39 -1.36 -4.58
C PRO A 17 4.68 -1.06 -5.35
N PHE A 18 4.58 -0.55 -6.58
CA PHE A 18 5.75 -0.18 -7.38
C PHE A 18 6.58 0.91 -6.69
N LEU A 19 5.95 1.99 -6.23
CA LEU A 19 6.66 3.07 -5.53
C LEU A 19 7.26 2.60 -4.20
N ILE A 20 6.56 1.74 -3.44
CA ILE A 20 7.13 1.13 -2.22
C ILE A 20 8.40 0.35 -2.57
N ALA A 21 8.32 -0.56 -3.55
CA ALA A 21 9.43 -1.42 -3.94
C ALA A 21 10.66 -0.61 -4.43
N MET A 22 10.42 0.49 -5.14
CA MET A 22 11.48 1.28 -5.77
C MET A 22 12.11 2.34 -4.85
N MET A 23 11.36 2.84 -3.88
CA MET A 23 11.75 4.05 -3.12
C MET A 23 11.86 3.83 -1.61
N TRP A 24 11.04 2.97 -0.99
CA TRP A 24 10.98 2.88 0.47
C TRP A 24 12.32 2.47 1.07
N GLY A 25 12.93 1.39 0.55
CA GLY A 25 14.22 0.91 1.03
C GLY A 25 15.33 1.97 0.89
N LYS A 26 15.33 2.72 -0.23
CA LYS A 26 16.31 3.78 -0.49
C LYS A 26 16.16 4.97 0.46
N LEU A 27 14.92 5.33 0.81
CA LEU A 27 14.68 6.38 1.81
C LEU A 27 15.19 5.95 3.19
N VAL A 28 14.95 4.70 3.58
CA VAL A 28 15.47 4.15 4.85
C VAL A 28 17.00 4.08 4.84
N GLU A 29 17.61 3.68 3.73
CA GLU A 29 19.07 3.65 3.57
C GLU A 29 19.69 5.05 3.71
N ALA A 30 19.06 6.07 3.11
CA ALA A 30 19.58 7.44 3.13
C ALA A 30 19.34 8.18 4.46
N PHE A 31 18.19 7.95 5.11
CA PHE A 31 17.74 8.75 6.26
C PHE A 31 17.52 7.93 7.54
N GLY A 32 17.90 6.65 7.55
CA GLY A 32 17.68 5.73 8.66
C GLY A 32 16.18 5.53 8.96
N PRO A 33 15.80 5.33 10.23
CA PRO A 33 14.40 5.13 10.61
C PRO A 33 13.45 6.26 10.17
N ILE A 34 13.93 7.51 10.12
CA ILE A 34 13.16 8.66 9.64
C ILE A 34 12.79 8.49 8.16
N GLY A 35 13.63 7.83 7.36
CA GLY A 35 13.31 7.50 5.97
C GLY A 35 12.05 6.64 5.83
N GLY A 36 11.77 5.77 6.80
CA GLY A 36 10.53 4.99 6.84
C GLY A 36 9.30 5.87 7.08
N TRP A 37 9.41 6.86 7.98
CA TRP A 37 8.35 7.85 8.20
C TRP A 37 8.12 8.74 6.98
N MET A 38 9.19 9.14 6.30
CA MET A 38 9.09 9.89 5.04
C MET A 38 8.42 9.05 3.96
N ALA A 39 8.79 7.77 3.82
CA ALA A 39 8.14 6.87 2.88
C ALA A 39 6.64 6.70 3.20
N ALA A 40 6.28 6.54 4.47
CA ALA A 40 4.88 6.48 4.90
C ALA A 40 4.13 7.76 4.52
N ALA A 41 4.65 8.94 4.85
CA ALA A 41 3.97 10.20 4.54
C ALA A 41 3.86 10.46 3.03
N PHE A 42 4.97 10.38 2.30
CA PHE A 42 5.02 10.78 0.89
C PHE A 42 4.52 9.70 -0.06
N ILE A 43 4.87 8.42 0.14
CA ILE A 43 4.42 7.35 -0.76
C ILE A 43 2.97 6.98 -0.43
N VAL A 44 2.69 6.61 0.83
CA VAL A 44 1.34 6.17 1.22
C VAL A 44 0.36 7.33 1.16
N GLY A 45 0.71 8.51 1.68
CA GLY A 45 -0.17 9.69 1.66
C GLY A 45 -0.51 10.17 0.24
N THR A 46 0.48 10.26 -0.66
CA THR A 46 0.22 10.65 -2.05
C THR A 46 -0.62 9.61 -2.78
N MET A 47 -0.28 8.32 -2.64
CA MET A 47 -1.06 7.28 -3.30
C MET A 47 -2.47 7.16 -2.76
N TRP A 48 -2.68 7.42 -1.47
CA TRP A 48 -4.02 7.52 -0.90
C TRP A 48 -4.82 8.67 -1.52
N ALA A 49 -4.21 9.85 -1.64
CA ALA A 49 -4.85 11.02 -2.25
C ALA A 49 -5.19 10.77 -3.73
N LEU A 50 -4.34 10.08 -4.47
CA LEU A 50 -4.60 9.70 -5.87
C LEU A 50 -5.68 8.61 -5.98
N ASN A 51 -5.54 7.51 -5.22
CA ASN A 51 -6.42 6.34 -5.34
C ASN A 51 -7.82 6.60 -4.80
N HIS A 52 -7.95 7.33 -3.68
CA HIS A 52 -9.23 7.57 -3.02
C HIS A 52 -9.69 9.03 -3.13
N GLY A 53 -8.78 10.00 -3.00
CA GLY A 53 -9.13 11.42 -3.13
C GLY A 53 -9.52 11.82 -4.55
N LEU A 54 -8.77 11.35 -5.56
CA LEU A 54 -9.07 11.57 -6.98
C LEU A 54 -9.80 10.40 -7.65
N GLY A 55 -10.04 9.30 -6.92
CA GLY A 55 -10.81 8.17 -7.40
C GLY A 55 -10.14 7.32 -8.49
N MET A 56 -8.79 7.23 -8.51
CA MET A 56 -8.13 6.33 -9.47
C MET A 56 -8.53 4.87 -9.26
N VAL A 57 -8.68 4.42 -8.01
CA VAL A 57 -9.23 3.09 -7.74
C VAL A 57 -10.73 3.19 -7.54
N TYR A 58 -11.47 2.41 -8.30
CA TYR A 58 -12.92 2.31 -8.16
C TYR A 58 -13.29 1.73 -6.80
N GLN A 59 -14.06 2.50 -6.04
CA GLN A 59 -14.57 2.12 -4.72
C GLN A 59 -16.04 1.73 -4.80
N SER A 60 -16.41 0.58 -4.24
CA SER A 60 -17.80 0.15 -4.12
C SER A 60 -18.36 0.20 -2.69
N GLY A 61 -17.53 0.58 -1.71
CA GLY A 61 -17.91 0.60 -0.29
C GLY A 61 -17.27 1.77 0.48
N THR A 62 -17.59 1.85 1.77
CA THR A 62 -17.10 2.92 2.67
C THR A 62 -15.69 2.66 3.19
N ALA A 63 -15.23 1.41 3.21
CA ALA A 63 -13.89 1.03 3.63
C ALA A 63 -12.93 0.96 2.43
N TRP A 64 -11.89 1.78 2.45
CA TRP A 64 -10.88 1.89 1.39
C TRP A 64 -9.67 0.99 1.68
N ILE A 65 -9.83 -0.31 1.41
CA ILE A 65 -8.82 -1.36 1.70
C ILE A 65 -8.08 -1.89 0.47
N ASP A 66 -8.55 -1.58 -0.73
CA ASP A 66 -8.04 -2.02 -2.02
C ASP A 66 -6.57 -1.66 -2.24
N MET A 67 -6.16 -0.44 -1.89
CA MET A 67 -4.77 -0.02 -2.00
C MET A 67 -3.86 -0.84 -1.05
N ALA A 68 -4.34 -1.24 0.13
CA ALA A 68 -3.59 -2.12 1.02
C ALA A 68 -3.43 -3.54 0.43
N TRP A 69 -4.49 -4.07 -0.20
CA TRP A 69 -4.42 -5.34 -0.94
C TRP A 69 -3.46 -5.28 -2.12
N ALA A 70 -3.45 -4.17 -2.85
CA ALA A 70 -2.52 -3.94 -3.94
C ALA A 70 -1.06 -3.94 -3.46
N ALA A 71 -0.76 -3.25 -2.34
CA ALA A 71 0.58 -3.30 -1.74
C ALA A 71 0.97 -4.70 -1.29
N ALA A 72 0.09 -5.39 -0.54
CA ALA A 72 0.37 -6.72 -0.02
C ALA A 72 0.67 -7.72 -1.15
N THR A 73 -0.19 -7.77 -2.18
CA THR A 73 -0.03 -8.68 -3.31
C THR A 73 1.18 -8.32 -4.17
N GLY A 74 1.34 -7.04 -4.53
CA GLY A 74 2.44 -6.59 -5.39
C GLY A 74 3.81 -6.82 -4.75
N LEU A 75 3.97 -6.48 -3.47
CA LEU A 75 5.24 -6.69 -2.76
C LEU A 75 5.50 -8.17 -2.48
N PHE A 76 4.47 -8.95 -2.13
CA PHE A 76 4.62 -10.39 -1.93
C PHE A 76 5.14 -11.10 -3.18
N PHE A 77 4.51 -10.85 -4.34
CA PHE A 77 4.97 -11.47 -5.59
C PHE A 77 6.33 -10.93 -6.03
N ALA A 78 6.62 -9.63 -5.83
CA ALA A 78 7.95 -9.09 -6.08
C ALA A 78 9.03 -9.82 -5.27
N ASP A 79 8.76 -10.11 -4.00
CA ASP A 79 9.67 -10.84 -3.13
C ASP A 79 9.81 -12.32 -3.52
N VAL A 80 8.71 -12.98 -3.88
CA VAL A 80 8.71 -14.37 -4.40
C VAL A 80 9.55 -14.47 -5.67
N PHE A 81 9.35 -13.57 -6.63
CA PHE A 81 10.12 -13.56 -7.89
C PHE A 81 11.58 -13.17 -7.70
N ALA A 82 11.89 -12.38 -6.67
CA ALA A 82 13.26 -12.10 -6.25
C ALA A 82 13.92 -13.25 -5.46
N GLY A 83 13.21 -14.37 -5.25
CA GLY A 83 13.72 -15.53 -4.51
C GLY A 83 13.92 -15.27 -3.01
N LYS A 84 13.26 -14.26 -2.45
CA LYS A 84 13.36 -13.95 -1.02
C LYS A 84 12.59 -14.97 -0.21
N LYS A 85 13.11 -15.28 0.99
CA LYS A 85 12.42 -16.15 1.94
C LYS A 85 11.25 -15.39 2.56
N ILE A 86 10.10 -16.05 2.61
CA ILE A 86 8.93 -15.53 3.31
C ILE A 86 9.25 -15.40 4.81
N ASN A 87 9.06 -14.21 5.36
CA ASN A 87 9.31 -13.91 6.77
C ASN A 87 7.99 -13.88 7.55
N ALA A 88 7.81 -14.86 8.45
CA ALA A 88 6.61 -14.97 9.27
C ALA A 88 6.41 -13.76 10.19
N THR A 89 7.48 -13.15 10.70
CA THR A 89 7.42 -11.94 11.52
C THR A 89 6.90 -10.75 10.71
N THR A 90 7.33 -10.61 9.46
CA THR A 90 6.82 -9.56 8.56
C THR A 90 5.33 -9.74 8.26
N ILE A 91 4.90 -10.98 8.02
CA ILE A 91 3.48 -11.30 7.82
C ILE A 91 2.67 -10.97 9.08
N LEU A 92 3.12 -11.41 10.25
CA LEU A 92 2.48 -11.12 11.53
C LEU A 92 2.37 -9.61 11.79
N ALA A 93 3.44 -8.86 11.55
CA ALA A 93 3.44 -7.41 11.69
C ALA A 93 2.42 -6.75 10.75
N GLY A 94 2.31 -7.22 9.50
CA GLY A 94 1.30 -6.76 8.55
C GLY A 94 -0.13 -7.02 9.02
N ILE A 95 -0.41 -8.23 9.53
CA ILE A 95 -1.73 -8.60 10.07
C ILE A 95 -2.08 -7.73 11.29
N LEU A 96 -1.16 -7.61 12.24
CA LEU A 96 -1.38 -6.79 13.44
C LEU A 96 -1.57 -5.31 13.09
N GLY A 97 -0.78 -4.79 12.15
CA GLY A 97 -0.95 -3.42 11.64
C GLY A 97 -2.30 -3.20 10.99
N GLY A 98 -2.77 -4.17 10.18
CA GLY A 98 -4.11 -4.13 9.58
C GLY A 98 -5.24 -4.16 10.62
N ILE A 99 -5.13 -5.00 11.65
CA ILE A 99 -6.11 -5.05 12.75
C ILE A 99 -6.16 -3.73 13.50
N ILE A 100 -5.00 -3.17 13.87
CA ILE A 100 -4.91 -1.87 14.57
C ILE A 100 -5.49 -0.76 13.70
N GLY A 101 -5.14 -0.72 12.41
CA GLY A 101 -5.68 0.25 11.47
C GLY A 101 -7.20 0.16 11.32
N GLY A 102 -7.73 -1.06 11.19
CA GLY A 102 -9.18 -1.30 11.15
C GLY A 102 -9.90 -0.90 12.44
N PHE A 103 -9.30 -1.19 13.60
CA PHE A 103 -9.85 -0.76 14.90
C PHE A 103 -9.88 0.76 15.04
N VAL A 104 -8.78 1.44 14.71
CA VAL A 104 -8.72 2.91 14.71
C VAL A 104 -9.77 3.49 13.78
N LEU A 105 -9.92 2.96 12.57
CA LEU A 105 -10.93 3.39 11.60
C LEU A 105 -12.35 3.24 12.16
N SER A 106 -12.64 2.13 12.84
CA SER A 106 -13.95 1.88 13.46
C SER A 106 -14.31 2.84 14.61
N SER A 107 -13.35 3.61 15.09
CA SER A 107 -13.58 4.58 16.17
C SER A 107 -14.16 5.91 15.69
N PHE A 108 -14.22 6.14 14.37
CA PHE A 108 -14.73 7.40 13.80
C PHE A 108 -15.45 7.26 12.45
N LEU A 109 -15.66 6.03 11.95
CA LEU A 109 -16.61 5.71 10.88
C LEU A 109 -17.88 5.10 11.46
#